data_AF-A0A4P6M1S5-F1
#
_entry.id   AF-A0A4P6M1S5-F1
#
_cell.length_a   1.000
_cell.length_b   1.000
_cell.length_c   1.000
_cell.angle_alpha   90.00
_cell.angle_beta   90.00
_cell.angle_gamma   90.00
#
_symmetry.space_group_name_H-M   'P 1'
#
loop_
_entity.id
_entity.type
_entity.pdbx_description
1 polymer ?
#
loop_
_entity_poly.entity_id
_entity_poly.type
_entity_poly.pdbx_seq_one_letter_code
_entity_poly.pdbx_strand_id
1 'polypeptide(L)'
;MPENVAEKLHALVNLIESSDNLRDIAAMQIYHLHPLRGKREGQYAMDIAGRRADYRLVIIPLDADGNEWHENDVNVVYSSTEVIIAWEVSNHYE
;
A
#
# COMPACT_ATOMS: atom_id res chain seq x y z
N MET A 1 -3.74 -17.37 6.43
CA MET A 1 -4.53 -16.18 6.80
C MET A 1 -5.96 -16.62 7.10
N PRO A 2 -6.64 -16.01 8.08
CA PRO A 2 -8.09 -16.22 8.26
C PRO A 2 -8.85 -15.88 6.97
N GLU A 3 -9.94 -16.57 6.66
CA GLU A 3 -10.70 -16.43 5.40
C GLU A 3 -11.12 -14.98 5.12
N ASN A 4 -11.53 -14.26 6.17
CA ASN A 4 -11.90 -12.84 6.06
C ASN A 4 -10.72 -11.92 5.66
N VAL A 5 -9.48 -12.28 5.95
CA VAL A 5 -8.30 -11.48 5.57
C VAL A 5 -7.99 -11.66 4.09
N ALA A 6 -8.11 -12.88 3.57
CA ALA A 6 -7.87 -13.16 2.15
C ALA A 6 -8.89 -12.42 1.26
N GLU A 7 -10.17 -12.45 1.61
CA GLU A 7 -11.21 -11.69 0.89
C GLU A 7 -10.95 -10.18 0.91
N LYS A 8 -10.54 -9.65 2.07
CA LYS A 8 -10.23 -8.22 2.21
C LYS A 8 -8.97 -7.81 1.46
N LEU A 9 -7.97 -8.69 1.40
CA LEU A 9 -6.78 -8.48 0.57
C LEU A 9 -7.16 -8.43 -0.91
N HIS A 10 -7.95 -9.39 -1.39
CA HIS A 10 -8.41 -9.40 -2.78
C HIS A 10 -9.22 -8.13 -3.11
N ALA A 11 -10.09 -7.69 -2.20
CA ALA A 11 -10.82 -6.44 -2.38
C ALA A 11 -9.90 -5.22 -2.44
N LEU A 12 -8.84 -5.16 -1.63
CA LEU A 12 -7.84 -4.10 -1.66
C LEU A 12 -7.03 -4.13 -2.96
N VAL A 13 -6.63 -5.30 -3.45
CA VAL A 13 -5.92 -5.42 -4.74
C VAL A 13 -6.78 -4.90 -5.88
N ASN A 14 -8.04 -5.34 -5.97
CA ASN A 14 -8.97 -4.86 -7.00
C ASN A 14 -9.18 -3.35 -6.92
N LEU A 15 -9.25 -2.79 -5.69
CA LEU A 15 -9.36 -1.35 -5.49
C LEU A 15 -8.14 -0.62 -6.06
N ILE A 16 -6.92 -1.11 -5.76
CA ILE A 16 -5.68 -0.51 -6.28
C ILE A 16 -5.65 -0.57 -7.81
N GLU A 17 -5.98 -1.72 -8.41
CA GLU A 17 -6.03 -1.87 -9.88
C GLU A 17 -7.05 -0.94 -10.55
N SER A 18 -8.11 -0.56 -9.84
CA SER A 18 -9.15 0.34 -10.34
C SER A 18 -8.93 1.83 -10.05
N SER A 19 -7.93 2.17 -9.24
CA SER A 19 -7.65 3.54 -8.82
C SER A 19 -6.70 4.21 -9.81
N ASP A 20 -6.84 5.53 -9.99
CA ASP A 20 -5.96 6.27 -10.92
C ASP A 20 -4.55 6.39 -10.33
N ASN A 21 -4.45 6.52 -9.00
CA ASN A 21 -3.18 6.53 -8.27
C ASN A 21 -3.42 6.29 -6.76
N LEU A 22 -2.33 6.28 -5.98
CA LEU A 22 -2.40 6.04 -4.53
C LEU A 22 -3.15 7.12 -3.74
N ARG A 23 -3.41 8.30 -4.31
CA ARG A 23 -4.18 9.35 -3.64
C ARG A 23 -5.63 8.94 -3.40
N ASP A 24 -6.23 8.20 -4.31
CA ASP A 24 -7.59 7.69 -4.16
C ASP A 24 -7.68 6.72 -2.99
N ILE A 25 -6.65 5.87 -2.84
CA ILE A 25 -6.50 4.96 -1.71
C ILE A 25 -6.24 5.73 -0.40
N ALA A 26 -5.38 6.76 -0.43
CA ALA A 26 -5.07 7.60 0.73
C ALA A 26 -6.30 8.34 1.27
N ALA A 27 -7.24 8.73 0.41
CA ALA A 27 -8.51 9.33 0.80
C ALA A 27 -9.37 8.36 1.64
N MET A 28 -9.22 7.05 1.43
CA MET A 28 -9.87 6.01 2.19
C MET A 28 -9.10 5.69 3.47
N GLN A 29 -9.34 6.48 4.52
CA GLN A 29 -8.65 6.41 5.82
C GLN A 29 -8.64 5.01 6.47
N ILE A 30 -9.57 4.12 6.10
CA ILE A 30 -9.64 2.74 6.61
C ILE A 30 -8.42 1.88 6.24
N TYR A 31 -7.71 2.21 5.16
CA TYR A 31 -6.53 1.48 4.71
C TYR A 31 -5.24 2.02 5.32
N HIS A 32 -5.29 3.17 6.01
CA HIS A 32 -4.15 3.73 6.72
C HIS A 32 -2.86 3.76 5.88
N LEU A 33 -2.92 4.20 4.62
CA LEU A 33 -1.73 4.28 3.76
C LEU A 33 -0.69 5.21 4.38
N HIS A 34 0.52 4.72 4.61
CA HIS A 34 1.63 5.53 5.14
C HIS A 34 3.00 5.01 4.69
N PRO A 35 4.00 5.91 4.56
CA PRO A 35 5.38 5.50 4.30
C PRO A 35 5.98 4.78 5.50
N LEU A 36 6.80 3.77 5.21
CA LEU A 36 7.66 3.10 6.18
C LEU A 36 8.97 3.90 6.36
N ARG A 37 9.69 3.63 7.45
CA ARG A 37 10.88 4.40 7.85
C ARG A 37 12.09 3.49 8.08
N GLY A 38 13.28 4.09 8.09
CA GLY A 38 14.54 3.38 8.37
C GLY A 38 14.93 2.47 7.21
N LYS A 39 15.18 1.18 7.48
CA LYS A 39 15.60 0.22 6.45
C LYS A 39 14.54 -0.06 5.36
N ARG A 40 13.31 0.38 5.57
CA ARG A 40 12.17 0.24 4.65
C ARG A 40 11.74 1.58 4.05
N GLU A 41 12.58 2.59 4.11
CA GLU A 41 12.32 3.86 3.42
C GLU A 41 12.08 3.61 1.92
N GLY A 42 11.13 4.34 1.33
CA GLY A 42 10.61 4.07 -0.04
C GLY A 42 9.47 3.05 -0.10
N GLN A 43 9.24 2.25 0.94
CA GLN A 43 8.10 1.33 1.02
C GLN A 43 6.90 1.97 1.73
N TYR A 44 5.71 1.50 1.42
CA TYR A 44 4.45 1.97 2.00
C TYR A 44 3.62 0.80 2.50
N ALA A 45 2.86 1.02 3.57
CA ALA A 45 2.00 -0.01 4.15
C ALA A 45 0.53 0.41 4.15
N MET A 46 -0.35 -0.56 3.94
CA MET A 46 -1.81 -0.44 4.04
C MET A 46 -2.37 -1.55 4.92
N ASP A 47 -3.31 -1.23 5.80
CA ASP A 47 -3.97 -2.21 6.67
C ASP A 47 -4.97 -3.08 5.87
N ILE A 48 -4.93 -4.40 6.09
CA ILE A 48 -5.88 -5.37 5.53
C ILE A 48 -6.87 -5.75 6.62
N ALA A 49 -8.17 -5.72 6.30
CA ALA A 49 -9.24 -5.99 7.27
C ALA A 49 -9.24 -5.07 8.50
N GLY A 50 -8.64 -3.88 8.36
CA GLY A 50 -8.56 -2.84 9.38
C GLY A 50 -7.46 -3.09 10.43
N ARG A 51 -7.14 -2.04 11.19
CA ARG A 51 -6.00 -1.99 12.11
C ARG A 51 -5.93 -3.11 13.17
N ARG A 52 -7.07 -3.73 13.51
CA ARG A 52 -7.15 -4.79 14.54
C ARG A 52 -6.83 -6.19 14.01
N ALA A 53 -6.75 -6.37 12.69
CA ALA A 53 -6.44 -7.66 12.09
C ALA A 53 -4.94 -7.94 12.04
N ASP A 54 -4.09 -6.95 12.33
CA ASP A 54 -2.62 -7.00 12.31
C ASP A 54 -2.01 -7.43 10.96
N TYR A 55 -2.79 -7.48 9.88
CA TYR A 55 -2.29 -7.75 8.53
C TYR A 55 -2.08 -6.47 7.74
N ARG A 56 -0.95 -6.37 7.05
CA ARG A 56 -0.66 -5.24 6.16
C ARG A 56 -0.21 -5.71 4.79
N LEU A 57 -0.62 -4.97 3.77
CA LEU A 57 -0.03 -5.03 2.43
C LEU A 57 1.09 -4.00 2.37
N VAL A 58 2.32 -4.45 2.11
CA VAL A 58 3.45 -3.56 1.83
C VAL A 58 3.65 -3.44 0.33
N ILE A 59 3.79 -2.21 -0.14
CA ILE A 59 3.99 -1.87 -1.55
C ILE A 59 5.21 -0.99 -1.76
N ILE A 60 5.70 -0.99 -3.00
CA ILE A 60 6.64 0.01 -3.51
C ILE A 60 5.92 0.78 -4.63
N PRO A 61 5.70 2.10 -4.48
CA PRO A 61 5.18 2.94 -5.57
C PRO A 61 6.27 3.15 -6.62
N LEU A 62 5.87 3.06 -7.88
CA LEU A 62 6.73 3.25 -9.04
C LEU A 62 6.15 4.33 -9.97
N ASP A 63 7.00 4.89 -10.82
CA ASP A 63 6.56 5.80 -11.88
C ASP A 63 5.88 5.04 -13.04
N ALA A 64 5.40 5.79 -14.04
CA ALA A 64 4.75 5.24 -15.22
C ALA A 64 5.65 4.28 -16.04
N ASP A 65 6.98 4.45 -15.93
CA ASP A 65 7.98 3.62 -16.59
C ASP A 65 8.42 2.42 -15.71
N GLY A 66 7.88 2.31 -14.50
CA GLY A 66 8.19 1.24 -13.54
C GLY A 66 9.46 1.46 -12.73
N ASN A 67 9.99 2.69 -12.68
CA ASN A 67 11.16 3.02 -11.84
C ASN A 67 10.75 3.45 -10.43
N GLU A 68 11.63 3.22 -9.47
CA GLU A 68 11.42 3.69 -8.09
C GLU A 68 11.49 5.23 -8.00
N TRP A 69 10.55 5.81 -7.26
CA TRP A 69 10.61 7.23 -6.92
C TRP A 69 11.71 7.50 -5.90
N HIS A 70 12.59 8.48 -6.18
CA HIS A 70 13.53 9.03 -5.20
C HIS A 70 12.99 10.27 -4.47
N GLU A 71 11.70 10.54 -4.62
CA GLU A 71 10.99 11.67 -3.99
C GLU A 71 10.51 11.31 -2.57
N ASN A 72 10.67 12.25 -1.65
CA ASN A 72 10.30 12.08 -0.24
C ASN A 72 8.97 12.79 0.11
N ASP A 73 8.45 13.66 -0.75
CA ASP A 73 7.12 14.23 -0.58
C ASP A 73 6.03 13.20 -0.91
N VAL A 74 5.36 12.72 0.14
CA VAL A 74 4.27 11.74 0.05
C VAL A 74 3.12 12.18 -0.85
N ASN A 75 2.85 13.48 -0.98
CA ASN A 75 1.77 13.96 -1.86
C ASN A 75 2.15 13.82 -3.33
N VAL A 76 3.42 14.04 -3.65
CA VAL A 76 3.96 13.84 -5.01
C VAL A 76 3.94 12.35 -5.32
N VAL A 77 4.43 11.51 -4.41
CA VAL A 77 4.39 10.05 -4.57
C VAL A 77 2.96 9.57 -4.78
N TYR A 78 2.01 9.98 -3.93
CA TYR A 78 0.63 9.51 -4.03
C TYR A 78 -0.05 9.90 -5.34
N SER A 79 0.18 11.11 -5.83
CA SER A 79 -0.44 11.59 -7.06
C SER A 79 0.23 11.10 -8.34
N SER A 80 1.49 10.66 -8.27
CA SER A 80 2.27 10.24 -9.43
C SER A 80 2.44 8.72 -9.54
N THR A 81 2.01 7.95 -8.54
CA THR A 81 2.11 6.49 -8.58
C THR A 81 1.12 5.90 -9.57
N GLU A 82 1.62 5.26 -10.62
CA GLU A 82 0.81 4.53 -11.60
C GLU A 82 1.00 3.01 -11.47
N VAL A 83 2.17 2.57 -10.97
CA VAL A 83 2.50 1.15 -10.80
C VAL A 83 2.88 0.88 -9.36
N ILE A 84 2.43 -0.26 -8.82
CA ILE A 84 2.85 -0.73 -7.49
C ILE A 84 3.44 -2.14 -7.57
N ILE A 85 4.48 -2.41 -6.79
CA ILE A 85 4.91 -3.79 -6.49
C ILE A 85 4.33 -4.18 -5.14
N ALA A 86 3.51 -5.23 -5.11
CA ALA A 86 3.10 -5.87 -3.86
C ALA A 86 4.26 -6.74 -3.33
N TRP A 87 4.86 -6.34 -2.21
CA TRP A 87 6.09 -6.96 -1.70
C TRP A 87 5.80 -8.06 -0.69
N GLU A 88 4.88 -7.82 0.26
CA GLU A 88 4.70 -8.70 1.41
C GLU A 88 3.30 -8.54 2.01
N VAL A 89 2.74 -9.65 2.46
CA VAL A 89 1.60 -9.68 3.39
C VAL A 89 2.05 -10.37 4.66
N SER A 90 2.25 -9.59 5.73
CA SER A 90 2.66 -10.13 7.04
C SER A 90 1.65 -9.78 8.12
N ASN A 91 1.57 -10.67 9.12
CA ASN A 91 0.99 -10.37 10.42
C ASN A 91 2.07 -9.59 11.21
N HIS A 92 1.70 -8.52 11.94
CA HIS A 92 2.63 -7.62 12.63
C HIS A 92 3.39 -8.24 13.83
N TYR A 93 3.64 -9.56 13.84
CA TYR A 93 4.53 -10.24 14.77
C TYR A 93 5.38 -11.28 14.03
N GLU A 94 6.52 -10.81 13.49
CA GLU A 94 7.80 -11.53 13.48
C GLU A 94 8.91 -10.58 13.93
#